data_AF-A0AAV0H6M4-F1
#
_entry.id   AF-A0AAV0H6M4-F1
#
_cell.length_a   1.000
_cell.length_b   1.000
_cell.length_c   1.000
_cell.angle_alpha   90.00
_cell.angle_beta   90.00
_cell.angle_gamma   90.00
#
_symmetry.space_group_name_H-M   'P 1'
#
loop_
_entity.id
_entity.type
_entity.pdbx_description
1 polymer ?
#
loop_
_entity_poly.entity_id
_entity_poly.type
_entity_poly.pdbx_seq_one_letter_code
_entity_poly.pdbx_strand_id
1 'polypeptide(L)'
;MCSPQRGTFRYENASGVPSTMDWRKKGAVTPVKDQGQCGCCWAFSAVAVVEGINQLSTGKLVSLSEQELVDCDTSGEDQGCNGGLMDDAFEFIIQNKGLATESNYPYTAADGYCSASKEGNHAADIKGYEDVPANSEFALLKGVANQPISVAIDAGDSSFQFYESGVFTGECGTELDHGVTAVGYGESGGMKF
;
A
#
# COMPACT_ATOMS: atom_id res chain seq x y z
N MET A 1 -9.67 8.70 -29.46
CA MET A 1 -8.94 9.65 -28.60
C MET A 1 -7.71 8.92 -28.09
N CYS A 2 -6.55 9.56 -28.18
CA CYS A 2 -5.24 8.90 -28.16
C CYS A 2 -4.96 8.17 -26.85
N SER A 3 -4.72 6.86 -26.96
CA SER A 3 -4.18 6.04 -25.88
C SER A 3 -2.72 6.41 -25.69
N PRO A 4 -2.27 6.82 -24.49
CA PRO A 4 -0.85 6.97 -24.23
C PRO A 4 -0.23 5.57 -24.31
N GLN A 5 0.90 5.44 -25.01
CA GLN A 5 1.66 4.20 -25.03
C GLN A 5 2.08 3.86 -23.59
N ARG A 6 1.30 3.03 -22.90
CA ARG A 6 1.66 2.44 -21.62
C ARG A 6 2.94 1.65 -21.85
N GLY A 7 4.02 2.04 -21.17
CA GLY A 7 5.20 1.19 -21.06
C GLY A 7 4.79 -0.19 -20.56
N THR A 8 5.54 -1.22 -20.94
CA THR A 8 5.34 -2.56 -20.39
C THR A 8 5.59 -2.53 -18.88
N PHE A 9 4.71 -3.14 -18.09
CA PHE A 9 4.86 -3.36 -16.65
C PHE A 9 6.31 -3.74 -16.30
N ARG A 10 6.94 -3.08 -15.32
CA ARG A 10 8.39 -3.20 -15.05
C ARG A 10 8.84 -4.64 -14.88
N TYR A 11 8.01 -5.45 -14.22
CA TYR A 11 8.34 -6.85 -13.90
C TYR A 11 7.78 -7.84 -14.92
N GLU A 12 7.26 -7.42 -16.08
CA GLU A 12 6.68 -8.31 -17.10
C GLU A 12 7.60 -9.47 -17.47
N ASN A 13 8.90 -9.20 -17.62
CA ASN A 13 9.91 -10.20 -17.98
C ASN A 13 10.69 -10.77 -16.79
N ALA A 14 10.25 -10.52 -15.55
CA ALA A 14 10.85 -11.13 -14.37
C ALA A 14 10.75 -12.65 -14.45
N SER A 15 11.89 -13.32 -14.30
CA SER A 15 12.01 -14.78 -14.35
C SER A 15 12.71 -15.28 -13.08
N GLY A 16 12.51 -16.55 -12.73
CA GLY A 16 13.10 -17.13 -11.51
C GLY A 16 12.52 -16.56 -10.21
N VAL A 17 11.26 -16.10 -10.24
CA VAL A 17 10.54 -15.64 -9.05
C VAL A 17 10.52 -16.75 -7.99
N PRO A 18 10.92 -16.49 -6.73
CA PRO A 18 10.94 -17.52 -5.69
C PRO A 18 9.54 -18.06 -5.43
N SER A 19 9.43 -19.31 -4.97
CA SER A 19 8.14 -19.95 -4.65
C SER A 19 7.46 -19.38 -3.40
N THR A 20 8.22 -18.67 -2.56
CA THR A 20 7.70 -17.97 -1.38
C THR A 20 8.39 -16.62 -1.26
N MET A 21 7.67 -15.62 -0.76
CA MET A 21 8.20 -14.32 -0.40
C MET A 21 7.59 -13.85 0.91
N ASP A 22 8.41 -13.22 1.75
CA ASP A 22 7.97 -12.59 3.01
C ASP A 22 8.85 -11.37 3.30
N TRP A 23 8.37 -10.18 2.96
CA TRP A 23 9.10 -8.92 3.13
C TRP A 23 9.36 -8.57 4.60
N ARG A 24 8.60 -9.15 5.54
CA ARG A 24 8.86 -9.00 6.99
C ARG A 24 10.21 -9.61 7.35
N LYS A 25 10.53 -10.79 6.78
CA LYS A 25 11.84 -11.45 6.96
C LYS A 25 12.99 -10.69 6.30
N LYS A 26 12.68 -9.76 5.40
CA LYS A 26 13.64 -8.86 4.75
C LYS A 26 13.74 -7.50 5.45
N GLY A 27 13.00 -7.29 6.54
CA GLY A 27 13.00 -6.04 7.29
C GLY A 27 12.33 -4.88 6.55
N ALA A 28 11.47 -5.17 5.57
CA ALA A 28 10.84 -4.17 4.70
C ALA A 28 9.34 -3.96 5.01
N VAL A 29 8.94 -4.26 6.25
CA VAL A 29 7.56 -4.11 6.74
C VAL A 29 7.63 -3.62 8.18
N THR A 30 6.95 -2.52 8.48
CA THR A 30 6.81 -1.96 9.83
C THR A 30 5.84 -2.81 10.67
N PRO A 31 5.76 -2.60 12.00
CA PRO A 31 4.71 -3.20 12.81
C PRO A 31 3.32 -2.82 12.29
N VAL A 32 2.36 -3.75 12.43
CA VAL A 32 0.95 -3.52 12.06
C VAL A 32 0.39 -2.34 12.85
N LYS A 33 -0.34 -1.45 12.16
CA LYS A 33 -1.01 -0.28 12.71
C LYS A 33 -2.55 -0.46 12.72
N ASP A 34 -3.27 0.46 13.34
CA ASP A 34 -4.74 0.44 13.47
C ASP A 34 -5.34 1.74 12.92
N GLN A 35 -6.15 1.65 11.86
CA GLN A 35 -6.84 2.79 11.25
C GLN A 35 -8.09 3.24 12.02
N GLY A 36 -8.52 2.48 13.02
CA GLY A 36 -9.72 2.77 13.80
C GLY A 36 -10.98 2.84 12.92
N GLN A 37 -11.76 3.91 13.08
CA GLN A 37 -13.03 4.13 12.38
C GLN A 37 -12.91 5.04 11.16
N CYS A 38 -11.69 5.45 10.81
CA CYS A 38 -11.43 6.32 9.67
C CYS A 38 -11.28 5.48 8.40
N GLY A 39 -12.00 5.81 7.33
CA GLY A 39 -11.95 5.14 6.02
C GLY A 39 -10.68 5.45 5.21
N CYS A 40 -9.51 5.40 5.85
CA CYS A 40 -8.22 5.80 5.30
C CYS A 40 -7.30 4.62 4.95
N CYS A 41 -7.86 3.43 4.73
CA CYS A 41 -7.10 2.23 4.34
C CYS A 41 -6.20 2.45 3.11
N TRP A 42 -6.62 3.34 2.20
CA TRP A 42 -5.83 3.80 1.06
C TRP A 42 -4.49 4.41 1.49
N ALA A 43 -4.49 5.29 2.49
CA ALA A 43 -3.30 5.92 3.02
C ALA A 43 -2.38 4.90 3.71
N PHE A 44 -2.94 4.00 4.53
CA PHE A 44 -2.17 2.91 5.17
C PHE A 44 -1.53 1.99 4.15
N SER A 45 -2.27 1.60 3.10
CA SER A 45 -1.76 0.74 2.03
C SER A 45 -0.60 1.41 1.29
N ALA A 46 -0.78 2.67 0.88
CA ALA A 46 0.25 3.43 0.16
C ALA A 46 1.50 3.65 1.03
N VAL A 47 1.32 4.07 2.29
CA VAL A 47 2.43 4.27 3.24
C VAL A 47 3.24 2.99 3.41
N ALA A 48 2.62 1.84 3.68
CA ALA A 48 3.35 0.59 3.85
C ALA A 48 4.18 0.19 2.61
N VAL A 49 3.71 0.49 1.39
CA VAL A 49 4.50 0.30 0.17
C VAL A 49 5.71 1.23 0.14
N VAL A 50 5.52 2.52 0.47
CA VAL A 50 6.62 3.51 0.49
C VAL A 50 7.66 3.17 1.56
N GLU A 51 7.23 2.75 2.75
CA GLU A 51 8.11 2.27 3.82
C GLU A 51 8.96 1.08 3.35
N GLY A 52 8.33 0.11 2.68
CA GLY A 52 8.99 -1.07 2.14
C GLY A 52 10.00 -0.73 1.05
N ILE A 53 9.60 0.03 0.02
CA ILE A 53 10.52 0.39 -1.07
C ILE A 53 11.66 1.30 -0.58
N ASN A 54 11.42 2.13 0.44
CA ASN A 54 12.47 2.92 1.08
C ASN A 54 13.51 2.02 1.78
N GLN A 55 13.07 0.97 2.50
CA GLN A 55 13.98 -0.03 3.04
C GLN A 55 14.79 -0.72 1.92
N LEU A 56 14.15 -1.09 0.82
CA LEU A 56 14.81 -1.80 -0.28
C LEU A 56 15.86 -0.93 -1.00
N SER A 57 15.59 0.37 -1.14
CA SER A 57 16.44 1.30 -1.88
C SER A 57 17.54 1.94 -1.02
N THR A 58 17.26 2.20 0.26
CA THR A 58 18.18 2.93 1.15
C THR A 58 18.74 2.08 2.30
N GLY A 59 18.16 0.90 2.55
CA GLY A 59 18.47 0.07 3.71
C GLY A 59 17.89 0.57 5.04
N LYS A 60 16.97 1.56 5.00
CA LYS A 60 16.35 2.13 6.20
C LYS A 60 14.84 1.92 6.20
N LEU A 61 14.35 1.22 7.21
CA LEU A 61 12.92 1.07 7.45
C LEU A 61 12.50 2.21 8.37
N VAL A 62 11.64 3.06 7.87
CA VAL A 62 11.16 4.26 8.56
C VAL A 62 9.65 4.16 8.62
N SER A 63 9.05 4.37 9.79
CA SER A 63 7.60 4.49 9.91
C SER A 63 7.18 5.87 9.41
N LEU A 64 6.40 5.92 8.35
CA LEU A 64 5.90 7.15 7.72
C LEU A 64 4.49 7.46 8.20
N SER A 65 4.05 8.69 7.98
CA SER A 65 2.76 9.20 8.46
C SER A 65 1.63 8.94 7.48
N GLU A 66 0.66 8.13 7.90
CA GLU A 66 -0.64 8.05 7.23
C GLU A 66 -1.46 9.33 7.40
N GLN A 67 -1.31 10.00 8.54
CA GLN A 67 -2.08 11.23 8.83
C GLN A 67 -1.72 12.38 7.90
N GLU A 68 -0.47 12.47 7.45
CA GLU A 68 -0.08 13.46 6.45
C GLU A 68 -0.87 13.28 5.15
N LEU A 69 -1.06 12.04 4.69
CA LEU A 69 -1.93 11.78 3.54
C LEU A 69 -3.39 12.14 3.85
N VAL A 70 -3.92 11.71 4.99
CA VAL A 70 -5.32 12.01 5.39
C VAL A 70 -5.59 13.52 5.45
N ASP A 71 -4.64 14.31 5.94
CA ASP A 71 -4.82 15.75 6.16
C ASP A 71 -4.47 16.61 4.95
N CYS A 72 -3.48 16.19 4.14
CA CYS A 72 -2.88 17.00 3.08
C CYS A 72 -3.22 16.54 1.67
N ASP A 73 -3.47 15.24 1.46
CA ASP A 73 -3.91 14.71 0.18
C ASP A 73 -5.44 14.79 0.06
N THR A 74 -5.91 16.02 -0.10
CA THR A 74 -7.35 16.33 -0.23
C THR A 74 -7.70 16.82 -1.63
N SER A 75 -6.88 16.48 -2.62
CA SER A 75 -7.08 16.84 -4.02
C SER A 75 -7.35 15.59 -4.84
N GLY A 76 -8.16 15.69 -5.90
CA GLY A 76 -8.54 14.50 -6.67
C GLY A 76 -9.69 13.75 -6.01
N GLU A 77 -9.56 12.42 -5.91
CA GLU A 77 -10.60 11.54 -5.35
C GLU A 77 -10.45 11.35 -3.83
N ASP A 78 -9.27 11.66 -3.27
CA ASP A 78 -8.95 11.44 -1.87
C ASP A 78 -9.68 12.43 -0.93
N GLN A 79 -10.36 11.85 0.07
CA GLN A 79 -11.30 12.57 0.96
C GLN A 79 -11.06 12.20 2.43
N GLY A 80 -9.79 12.01 2.80
CA GLY A 80 -9.37 11.69 4.15
C GLY A 80 -10.04 10.41 4.67
N CYS A 81 -10.83 10.53 5.73
CA CYS A 81 -11.57 9.43 6.33
C CYS A 81 -12.78 8.95 5.50
N ASN A 82 -13.14 9.62 4.41
CA ASN A 82 -14.28 9.22 3.55
C ASN A 82 -13.86 8.34 2.37
N GLY A 83 -12.58 7.96 2.29
CA GLY A 83 -12.04 7.12 1.22
C GLY A 83 -10.99 7.84 0.39
N GLY A 84 -10.38 7.07 -0.51
CA GLY A 84 -9.30 7.50 -1.39
C GLY A 84 -8.70 6.34 -2.17
N LEU A 85 -7.71 6.64 -3.00
CA LEU A 85 -7.01 5.73 -3.91
C LEU A 85 -5.51 5.76 -3.62
N MET A 86 -4.89 4.58 -3.63
CA MET A 86 -3.44 4.48 -3.41
C MET A 86 -2.62 5.20 -4.49
N ASP A 87 -3.15 5.30 -5.71
CA ASP A 87 -2.50 6.01 -6.82
C ASP A 87 -2.44 7.52 -6.61
N ASP A 88 -3.53 8.13 -6.11
CA ASP A 88 -3.59 9.56 -5.77
C ASP A 88 -2.61 9.84 -4.63
N ALA A 89 -2.59 8.99 -3.59
CA ALA A 89 -1.57 9.03 -2.54
C ALA A 89 -0.13 8.97 -3.08
N PHE A 90 0.18 8.06 -4.01
CA PHE A 90 1.52 7.99 -4.59
C PHE A 90 1.87 9.25 -5.38
N GLU A 91 0.92 9.80 -6.14
CA GLU A 91 1.09 11.05 -6.88
C GLU A 91 1.32 12.23 -5.91
N PHE A 92 0.55 12.33 -4.82
CA PHE A 92 0.78 13.31 -3.77
C PHE A 92 2.18 13.22 -3.20
N ILE A 93 2.65 12.01 -2.83
CA ILE A 93 4.00 11.82 -2.27
C ILE A 93 5.09 12.30 -3.23
N ILE A 94 4.92 12.05 -4.54
CA ILE A 94 5.84 12.53 -5.58
C ILE A 94 5.85 14.05 -5.65
N GLN A 95 4.67 14.68 -5.67
CA GLN A 95 4.52 16.14 -5.76
C GLN A 95 5.01 16.86 -4.51
N ASN A 96 4.68 16.30 -3.33
CA ASN A 96 5.13 16.78 -2.03
C ASN A 96 6.63 16.57 -1.82
N LYS A 97 7.25 15.63 -2.56
CA LYS A 97 8.65 15.21 -2.46
C LYS A 97 8.97 14.44 -1.18
N GLY A 98 7.98 13.68 -0.71
CA GLY A 98 8.10 12.74 0.39
C GLY A 98 6.98 12.84 1.41
N LEU A 99 7.12 12.06 2.47
CA LEU A 99 6.26 12.07 3.65
C LEU A 99 7.10 12.25 4.91
N ALA A 100 6.53 12.87 5.94
CA ALA A 100 7.10 12.87 7.26
C ALA A 100 7.03 11.48 7.92
N THR A 101 7.83 11.30 8.96
CA THR A 101 7.73 10.13 9.84
C THR A 101 6.46 10.17 10.67
N GLU A 102 5.94 9.00 11.04
CA GLU A 102 4.82 8.86 11.99
C GLU A 102 5.07 9.63 13.31
N SER A 103 6.31 9.66 13.82
CA SER A 103 6.63 10.41 15.05
C SER A 103 6.52 11.93 14.91
N ASN A 104 6.70 12.47 13.70
CA ASN A 104 6.63 13.91 13.43
C ASN A 104 5.21 14.35 13.07
N TYR A 105 4.45 13.46 12.43
CA TYR A 105 3.04 13.67 12.10
C TYR A 105 2.22 12.45 12.56
N PRO A 106 1.89 12.36 13.86
CA PRO A 106 1.23 11.17 14.41
C PRO A 106 -0.21 11.00 13.94
N TYR A 107 -0.61 9.73 13.82
CA TYR A 107 -1.96 9.33 13.49
C TYR A 107 -3.00 9.67 14.56
N THR A 108 -4.16 10.16 14.13
CA THR A 108 -5.26 10.61 14.99
C THR A 108 -6.62 10.00 14.66
N ALA A 109 -6.70 9.17 13.62
CA ALA A 109 -7.92 8.48 13.19
C ALA A 109 -9.11 9.39 12.89
N ALA A 110 -8.83 10.61 12.41
CA ALA A 110 -9.83 11.60 12.02
C ALA A 110 -9.23 12.56 10.99
N ASP A 111 -10.11 13.23 10.24
CA ASP A 111 -9.72 14.33 9.37
C ASP A 111 -9.18 15.50 10.20
N GLY A 112 -7.99 15.97 9.83
CA GLY A 112 -7.35 17.14 10.41
C GLY A 112 -7.18 18.27 9.39
N TYR A 113 -6.30 19.19 9.73
CA TYR A 113 -5.84 20.23 8.80
C TYR A 113 -4.39 19.95 8.44
N CYS A 114 -4.07 20.04 7.14
CA CYS A 114 -2.70 19.89 6.68
C CYS A 114 -1.74 20.85 7.40
N SER A 115 -0.85 20.29 8.21
CA SER A 115 0.14 21.05 8.96
C SER A 115 1.41 21.22 8.13
N ALA A 116 1.53 22.33 7.41
CA ALA A 116 2.71 22.65 6.59
C ALA A 116 4.05 22.54 7.34
N SER A 117 4.06 22.83 8.65
CA SER A 117 5.26 22.70 9.48
C SER A 117 5.68 21.26 9.74
N LYS A 118 4.72 20.33 9.76
CA LYS A 118 4.97 18.89 9.96
C LYS A 118 5.26 18.21 8.62
N GLU A 119 4.40 18.47 7.63
CA GLU A 119 4.50 18.01 6.24
C GLU A 119 5.91 18.25 5.68
N GLY A 120 6.47 19.45 5.84
CA GLY A 120 7.81 19.77 5.34
C GLY A 120 8.99 18.98 5.93
N ASN A 121 8.79 18.03 6.85
CA ASN A 121 9.83 17.17 7.44
C ASN A 121 9.94 15.80 6.74
N HIS A 122 10.15 15.80 5.42
CA HIS A 122 10.19 14.57 4.62
C HIS A 122 11.28 13.60 5.09
N ALA A 123 10.90 12.33 5.24
CA ALA A 123 11.75 11.23 5.70
C ALA A 123 12.01 10.17 4.62
N ALA A 124 11.07 9.98 3.70
CA ALA A 124 11.22 9.13 2.53
C ALA A 124 10.38 9.67 1.36
N ASP A 125 10.81 9.39 0.14
CA ASP A 125 10.11 9.77 -1.09
C ASP A 125 10.09 8.62 -2.11
N ILE A 126 9.23 8.75 -3.12
CA ILE A 126 9.22 7.91 -4.31
C ILE A 126 9.33 8.78 -5.56
N LYS A 127 9.71 8.18 -6.68
CA LYS A 127 9.92 8.90 -7.95
C LYS A 127 8.86 8.59 -9.02
N GLY A 128 7.95 7.68 -8.72
CA GLY A 128 6.96 7.18 -9.65
C GLY A 128 6.28 5.94 -9.11
N TYR A 129 5.11 5.65 -9.66
CA TYR A 129 4.34 4.43 -9.46
C TYR A 129 3.90 3.89 -10.82
N GLU A 130 3.43 2.65 -10.85
CA GLU A 130 2.82 2.05 -12.03
C GLU A 130 1.76 1.03 -11.60
N ASP A 131 0.75 0.87 -12.44
CA ASP A 131 -0.26 -0.17 -12.26
C ASP A 131 0.30 -1.56 -12.57
N VAL A 132 0.04 -2.51 -11.66
CA VAL A 132 0.13 -3.93 -12.01
C VAL A 132 -1.01 -4.26 -12.99
N PRO A 133 -0.75 -5.05 -14.06
CA PRO A 133 -1.81 -5.52 -14.95
C PRO A 133 -2.99 -6.13 -14.19
N ALA A 134 -4.17 -5.51 -14.35
CA ALA A 134 -5.39 -5.91 -13.65
C ALA A 134 -5.75 -7.38 -13.92
N ASN A 135 -6.29 -8.06 -12.91
CA ASN A 135 -6.76 -9.45 -12.98
C ASN A 135 -5.67 -10.46 -13.40
N SER A 136 -4.41 -10.17 -13.09
CA SER A 136 -3.28 -11.07 -13.34
C SER A 136 -2.52 -11.36 -12.06
N GLU A 137 -2.88 -12.44 -11.37
CA GLU A 137 -2.16 -12.92 -10.19
C GLU A 137 -0.69 -13.21 -10.49
N PHE A 138 -0.36 -13.57 -11.74
CA PHE A 138 1.02 -13.79 -12.16
C PHE A 138 1.81 -12.49 -12.25
N ALA A 139 1.21 -11.41 -12.74
CA ALA A 139 1.84 -10.09 -12.74
C ALA A 139 1.99 -9.56 -11.31
N LEU A 140 0.97 -9.74 -10.48
CA LEU A 140 1.03 -9.39 -9.05
C LEU A 140 2.13 -10.16 -8.33
N LEU A 141 2.22 -11.48 -8.53
CA LEU A 141 3.27 -12.33 -7.96
C LEU A 141 4.67 -11.86 -8.36
N LYS A 142 4.86 -11.46 -9.63
CA LYS A 142 6.12 -10.86 -10.09
C LYS A 142 6.41 -9.52 -9.43
N GLY A 143 5.40 -8.67 -9.22
CA GLY A 143 5.52 -7.42 -8.48
C GLY A 143 5.92 -7.66 -7.02
N VAL A 144 5.15 -8.47 -6.30
CA VAL A 144 5.36 -8.81 -4.89
C VAL A 144 6.71 -9.50 -4.66
N ALA A 145 7.21 -10.24 -5.63
CA ALA A 145 8.55 -10.84 -5.56
C ALA A 145 9.69 -9.82 -5.54
N ASN A 146 9.45 -8.57 -5.97
CA ASN A 146 10.46 -7.53 -6.08
C ASN A 146 10.27 -6.39 -5.06
N GLN A 147 9.04 -6.14 -4.60
CA GLN A 147 8.72 -5.14 -3.57
C GLN A 147 7.30 -5.36 -3.01
N PRO A 148 6.94 -4.82 -1.84
CA PRO A 148 5.54 -4.74 -1.41
C PRO A 148 4.66 -3.99 -2.43
N ILE A 149 3.40 -4.39 -2.56
CA ILE A 149 2.44 -3.82 -3.53
C ILE A 149 1.12 -3.49 -2.84
N SER A 150 0.57 -2.31 -3.12
CA SER A 150 -0.78 -1.93 -2.70
C SER A 150 -1.80 -2.69 -3.54
N VAL A 151 -2.80 -3.26 -2.88
CA VAL A 151 -3.92 -3.97 -3.52
C VAL A 151 -5.21 -3.59 -2.82
N ALA A 152 -6.34 -3.73 -3.52
CA ALA A 152 -7.65 -3.61 -2.92
C ALA A 152 -8.33 -4.98 -2.83
N ILE A 153 -9.08 -5.20 -1.75
CA ILE A 153 -9.84 -6.42 -1.48
C ILE A 153 -11.30 -6.06 -1.17
N ASP A 154 -12.19 -7.04 -1.29
CA ASP A 154 -13.53 -7.00 -0.70
C ASP A 154 -13.42 -7.59 0.73
N ALA A 155 -13.60 -6.72 1.72
CA ALA A 155 -13.53 -7.05 3.14
C ALA A 155 -14.89 -6.96 3.85
N GLY A 156 -15.99 -6.81 3.09
CA GLY A 156 -17.34 -6.59 3.64
C GLY A 156 -17.99 -7.83 4.26
N ASP A 157 -17.49 -9.03 3.96
CA ASP A 157 -18.07 -10.28 4.46
C ASP A 157 -17.75 -10.56 5.94
N SER A 158 -18.74 -11.06 6.68
CA SER A 158 -18.60 -11.40 8.09
C SER A 158 -17.53 -12.47 8.38
N SER A 159 -17.27 -13.37 7.42
CA SER A 159 -16.22 -14.39 7.55
C SER A 159 -14.84 -13.75 7.57
N PHE A 160 -14.65 -12.63 6.85
CA PHE A 160 -13.41 -11.86 6.89
C PHE A 160 -13.26 -11.11 8.22
N GLN A 161 -14.36 -10.52 8.73
CA GLN A 161 -14.38 -9.83 10.03
C GLN A 161 -13.92 -10.72 11.19
N PHE A 162 -14.27 -12.00 11.19
CA PHE A 162 -13.92 -12.96 12.25
C PHE A 162 -12.74 -13.87 11.89
N TYR A 163 -11.99 -13.57 10.82
CA TYR A 163 -10.82 -14.34 10.44
C TYR A 163 -9.76 -14.34 11.57
N GLU A 164 -9.24 -15.52 11.91
CA GLU A 164 -8.26 -15.70 13.00
C GLU A 164 -6.92 -16.22 12.49
N SER A 165 -6.93 -17.26 11.64
CA SER A 165 -5.72 -17.86 11.09
C SER A 165 -6.00 -18.78 9.89
N GLY A 166 -4.95 -19.14 9.15
CA GLY A 166 -5.00 -20.07 8.03
C GLY A 166 -4.89 -19.36 6.68
N VAL A 167 -5.37 -20.04 5.63
CA VAL A 167 -5.59 -19.41 4.33
C VAL A 167 -7.09 -19.13 4.23
N PHE A 168 -7.47 -17.87 4.06
CA PHE A 168 -8.87 -17.50 3.92
C PHE A 168 -9.37 -17.95 2.54
N THR A 169 -10.37 -18.83 2.52
CA THR A 169 -11.04 -19.33 1.30
C THR A 169 -12.56 -19.17 1.40
N GLY A 170 -13.01 -18.19 2.18
CA GLY A 170 -14.43 -17.86 2.31
C GLY A 170 -14.99 -17.25 1.03
N GLU A 171 -16.29 -16.96 1.05
CA GLU A 171 -16.91 -16.21 -0.05
C GLU A 171 -16.37 -14.77 -0.05
N CYS A 172 -16.07 -14.26 -1.24
CA CYS A 172 -15.66 -12.87 -1.46
C CYS A 172 -16.27 -12.39 -2.78
N GLY A 173 -16.67 -11.13 -2.85
CA GLY A 173 -17.08 -10.47 -4.07
C GLY A 173 -15.90 -9.82 -4.79
N THR A 174 -16.25 -8.95 -5.72
CA THR A 174 -15.30 -8.10 -6.46
C THR A 174 -15.62 -6.60 -6.28
N GLU A 175 -16.47 -6.28 -5.30
CA GLU A 175 -16.76 -4.91 -4.87
C GLU A 175 -15.68 -4.51 -3.86
N LEU A 176 -14.53 -4.08 -4.37
CA LEU A 176 -13.36 -3.78 -3.54
C LEU A 176 -13.63 -2.55 -2.68
N ASP A 177 -13.48 -2.69 -1.37
CA ASP A 177 -13.82 -1.66 -0.37
C ASP A 177 -12.67 -1.36 0.61
N HIS A 178 -11.58 -2.12 0.55
CA HIS A 178 -10.49 -2.00 1.50
C HIS A 178 -9.10 -2.10 0.84
N GLY A 179 -8.28 -1.08 1.07
CA GLY A 179 -6.88 -1.04 0.65
C GLY A 179 -5.97 -1.77 1.64
N VAL A 180 -5.15 -2.70 1.13
CA VAL A 180 -4.16 -3.46 1.92
C VAL A 180 -2.83 -3.53 1.16
N THR A 181 -1.80 -4.09 1.79
CA THR A 181 -0.48 -4.24 1.17
C THR A 181 -0.11 -5.73 1.08
N ALA A 182 0.11 -6.21 -0.14
CA ALA A 182 0.66 -7.54 -0.39
C ALA A 182 2.16 -7.53 -0.07
N VAL A 183 2.52 -8.14 1.07
CA VAL A 183 3.91 -8.21 1.59
C VAL A 183 4.57 -9.57 1.40
N GLY A 184 3.93 -10.50 0.69
CA GLY A 184 4.44 -11.84 0.48
C GLY A 184 3.43 -12.75 -0.19
N TYR A 185 3.85 -13.99 -0.41
CA TYR A 185 3.03 -15.08 -0.95
C TYR A 185 3.69 -16.42 -0.61
N GLY A 186 2.93 -17.51 -0.69
CA GLY A 186 3.45 -18.85 -0.47
C GLY A 186 2.43 -19.96 -0.68
N GLU A 187 2.71 -21.11 -0.07
CA GLU A 187 1.86 -22.29 -0.12
C GLU A 187 1.81 -22.97 1.25
N SER A 188 0.61 -23.33 1.71
CA SER A 188 0.39 -24.05 2.96
C SER A 188 -0.58 -25.21 2.70
N GLY A 189 -0.14 -26.44 2.96
CA GLY A 189 -0.99 -27.63 2.79
C GLY A 189 -1.53 -27.83 1.37
N GLY A 190 -0.79 -27.40 0.34
CA GLY A 190 -1.23 -27.46 -1.07
C GLY A 190 -2.06 -26.25 -1.53
N MET A 191 -2.36 -25.30 -0.64
CA MET A 191 -3.12 -24.09 -0.96
C MET A 191 -2.17 -22.89 -1.07
N LYS A 192 -2.25 -22.17 -2.20
CA LYS A 192 -1.50 -20.93 -2.43
C LYS A 192 -2.18 -19.76 -1.71
N PHE A 193 -1.39 -18.81 -1.25
CA PHE A 193 -1.82 -17.58 -0.61
C PHE A 193 -0.84 -16.43 -0.91
#